data_AF-A0A3B9USG1-F1
#
_entry.id   AF-A0A3B9USG1-F1
#
_cell.length_a   1.000
_cell.length_b   1.000
_cell.length_c   1.000
_cell.angle_alpha   90.00
_cell.angle_beta   90.00
_cell.angle_gamma   90.00
#
_symmetry.space_group_name_H-M   'P 1'
#
loop_
_entity.id
_entity.type
_entity.pdbx_description
1 polymer ?
#
loop_
_entity_poly.entity_id
_entity_poly.type
_entity_poly.pdbx_seq_one_letter_code
_entity_poly.pdbx_strand_id
1 'polypeptide(L)'
;MKVSIIIGQFPITFNIEENLNKIKQILDKANEDDLIILPEGALSGYDDDIFFLKYIDLQTLNYAMDQLKSEAITRKVHIIFGSCIYQYSSWFNAAIFYSYNNDDFIYKKVNLATHERNVFKAGDELPVFDIIISNQHLKLGIQLCREIRYPEQWRA
;
A
#
# COMPACT_ATOMS: atom_id res chain seq x y z
N MET A 1 20.36 -3.10 15.94
CA MET A 1 19.32 -3.29 14.91
C MET A 1 18.98 -1.91 14.37
N LYS A 2 19.27 -1.62 13.09
CA LYS A 2 18.90 -0.32 12.49
C LYS A 2 18.22 -0.62 11.15
N VAL A 3 16.98 -0.19 11.03
CA VAL A 3 16.19 -0.18 9.80
C VAL A 3 16.01 1.28 9.45
N SER A 4 16.28 1.64 8.20
CA SER A 4 16.03 2.99 7.70
C SER A 4 14.65 3.03 7.07
N ILE A 5 13.82 3.97 7.54
CA ILE A 5 12.42 4.07 7.14
C ILE A 5 12.17 5.49 6.64
N ILE A 6 11.60 5.61 5.45
CA ILE A 6 11.11 6.86 4.87
C ILE A 6 9.59 6.85 4.96
N ILE A 7 9.03 7.82 5.69
CA ILE A 7 7.60 8.06 5.70
C ILE A 7 7.29 9.13 4.64
N GLY A 8 6.64 8.70 3.56
CA GLY A 8 6.25 9.60 2.48
C GLY A 8 4.89 10.23 2.75
N GLN A 9 4.82 11.56 2.72
CA GLN A 9 3.56 12.29 2.79
C GLN A 9 3.46 13.26 1.62
N PHE A 10 2.35 13.18 0.89
CA PHE A 10 2.04 14.08 -0.22
C PHE A 10 0.52 14.21 -0.40
N PRO A 11 0.04 15.30 -1.02
CA PRO A 11 -1.37 15.42 -1.38
C PRO A 11 -1.72 14.37 -2.43
N ILE A 12 -2.54 13.40 -2.04
CA ILE A 12 -3.06 12.34 -2.92
C ILE A 12 -4.17 12.94 -3.78
N THR A 13 -4.18 12.62 -5.07
CA THR A 13 -5.25 13.00 -6.01
C THR A 13 -5.93 11.75 -6.57
N PHE A 14 -6.96 11.93 -7.41
CA PHE A 14 -7.55 10.80 -8.17
C PHE A 14 -6.85 10.55 -9.51
N ASN A 15 -5.76 11.27 -9.80
CA ASN A 15 -4.93 11.04 -10.98
C ASN A 15 -3.78 10.10 -10.61
N ILE A 16 -3.88 8.85 -11.07
CA ILE A 16 -2.91 7.78 -10.77
C ILE A 16 -1.50 8.13 -11.26
N GLU A 17 -1.38 8.76 -12.44
CA GLU A 17 -0.08 9.14 -12.99
C GLU A 17 0.57 10.26 -12.19
N GLU A 18 -0.21 11.24 -11.74
CA GLU A 18 0.26 12.30 -10.86
C GLU A 18 0.74 11.74 -9.52
N ASN A 19 -0.03 10.83 -8.93
CA ASN A 19 0.35 10.14 -7.70
C ASN A 19 1.61 9.31 -7.90
N LEU A 20 1.69 8.50 -8.96
CA LEU A 20 2.88 7.72 -9.31
C LEU A 20 4.12 8.61 -9.42
N ASN A 21 4.02 9.76 -10.07
CA ASN A 21 5.12 10.72 -10.18
C ASN A 21 5.55 11.26 -8.80
N LYS A 22 4.62 11.57 -7.91
CA LYS A 22 4.94 11.98 -6.52
C LYS A 22 5.62 10.86 -5.74
N ILE A 23 5.16 9.62 -5.91
CA ILE A 23 5.80 8.44 -5.31
C ILE A 23 7.24 8.30 -5.81
N LYS A 24 7.47 8.41 -7.13
CA LYS A 24 8.81 8.36 -7.72
C LYS A 24 9.74 9.45 -7.16
N GLN A 25 9.25 10.67 -6.95
CA GLN A 25 10.01 11.74 -6.30
C GLN A 25 10.40 11.45 -4.84
N ILE A 26 9.61 10.64 -4.13
CA ILE A 26 9.97 10.14 -2.79
C ILE A 26 11.05 9.07 -2.91
N LEU A 27 10.90 8.14 -3.87
CA LEU A 27 11.88 7.10 -4.15
C LEU A 27 13.23 7.65 -4.63
N ASP A 28 13.27 8.84 -5.25
CA ASP A 28 14.52 9.52 -5.63
C ASP A 28 15.37 9.96 -4.43
N LYS A 29 14.79 9.99 -3.23
CA LYS A 29 15.49 10.34 -1.98
C LYS A 29 15.89 9.10 -1.16
N ALA A 30 15.47 7.91 -1.60
CA ALA A 30 15.76 6.67 -0.92
C ALA A 30 17.16 6.15 -1.27
N ASN A 31 17.81 5.55 -0.28
CA ASN A 31 19.01 4.76 -0.46
C ASN A 31 18.63 3.30 -0.67
N GLU A 32 19.58 2.49 -1.17
CA GLU A 32 19.42 1.04 -1.21
C GLU A 32 19.01 0.53 0.19
N ASP A 33 18.12 -0.47 0.22
CA ASP A 33 17.60 -1.11 1.43
C ASP A 33 16.67 -0.26 2.32
N ASP A 34 16.32 0.98 1.92
CA ASP A 34 15.34 1.78 2.64
C ASP A 34 13.93 1.14 2.57
N LEU A 35 13.18 1.20 3.67
CA LEU A 35 11.75 0.91 3.70
C LEU A 35 10.95 2.19 3.53
N ILE A 36 10.22 2.31 2.44
CA ILE A 36 9.32 3.42 2.17
C ILE A 36 7.90 3.03 2.59
N ILE A 37 7.25 3.86 3.41
CA ILE A 37 5.87 3.68 3.83
C ILE A 37 5.06 4.89 3.37
N LEU A 38 4.03 4.64 2.58
CA LEU A 38 3.17 5.65 1.96
C LEU A 38 1.72 5.53 2.47
N PRO A 39 0.89 6.59 2.32
CA PRO A 39 -0.42 6.63 2.93
C PRO A 39 -1.44 5.65 2.30
N GLU A 40 -2.60 5.51 2.96
CA GLU A 40 -3.80 4.88 2.40
C GLU A 40 -4.20 5.56 1.08
N GLY A 41 -4.53 4.79 0.05
CA GLY A 41 -4.88 5.33 -1.27
C GLY A 41 -3.78 6.07 -2.02
N ALA A 42 -2.51 5.97 -1.58
CA ALA A 42 -1.36 6.67 -2.18
C ALA A 42 -1.30 6.59 -3.71
N LEU A 43 -1.68 5.47 -4.31
CA LEU A 43 -1.65 5.30 -5.76
C LEU A 43 -2.98 5.66 -6.44
N SER A 44 -4.08 5.02 -6.04
CA SER A 44 -5.39 5.17 -6.68
C SER A 44 -6.14 6.46 -6.33
N GLY A 45 -5.76 7.14 -5.26
CA GLY A 45 -6.65 8.01 -4.52
C GLY A 45 -7.54 7.26 -3.53
N TYR A 46 -8.06 8.01 -2.57
CA TYR A 46 -9.06 7.55 -1.61
C TYR A 46 -9.92 8.75 -1.18
N ASP A 47 -11.21 8.52 -0.99
CA ASP A 47 -12.17 9.51 -0.48
C ASP A 47 -13.23 8.80 0.39
N ASP A 48 -13.91 9.59 1.23
CA ASP A 48 -15.08 9.12 1.94
C ASP A 48 -16.26 8.88 0.97
N ASP A 49 -16.35 9.64 -0.12
CA ASP A 49 -17.29 9.38 -1.21
C ASP A 49 -16.75 8.32 -2.17
N ILE A 50 -17.11 7.07 -1.91
CA ILE A 50 -16.78 5.87 -2.71
C ILE A 50 -17.14 5.93 -4.20
N PHE A 51 -17.86 6.94 -4.67
CA PHE A 51 -18.20 7.10 -6.08
C PHE A 51 -16.95 7.27 -6.97
N PHE A 52 -15.81 7.73 -6.41
CA PHE A 52 -14.53 7.84 -7.14
C PHE A 52 -14.07 6.52 -7.77
N LEU A 53 -14.40 5.37 -7.15
CA LEU A 53 -14.00 4.05 -7.63
C LEU A 53 -14.48 3.75 -9.06
N LYS A 54 -15.61 4.36 -9.48
CA LYS A 54 -16.16 4.20 -10.84
C LYS A 54 -15.29 4.84 -11.92
N TYR A 55 -14.42 5.77 -11.52
CA TYR A 55 -13.56 6.53 -12.41
C TYR A 55 -12.11 6.04 -12.41
N ILE A 56 -11.80 5.01 -11.61
CA ILE A 56 -10.47 4.39 -11.64
C ILE A 56 -10.34 3.62 -12.96
N ASP A 57 -9.40 4.07 -13.79
CA ASP A 57 -8.97 3.30 -14.95
C ASP A 57 -8.09 2.12 -14.49
N LEU A 58 -8.59 0.90 -14.65
CA LEU A 58 -7.89 -0.31 -14.21
C LEU A 58 -6.61 -0.58 -15.02
N GLN A 59 -6.53 -0.16 -16.28
CA GLN A 59 -5.33 -0.35 -17.09
C GLN A 59 -4.22 0.57 -16.59
N THR A 60 -4.53 1.84 -16.36
CA THR A 60 -3.61 2.82 -15.76
C THR A 60 -3.19 2.38 -14.35
N LEU A 61 -4.12 1.89 -13.53
CA LEU A 61 -3.80 1.39 -12.19
C LEU A 61 -2.82 0.21 -12.23
N ASN A 62 -3.12 -0.80 -13.05
CA ASN A 62 -2.27 -1.99 -13.19
C ASN A 62 -0.89 -1.62 -13.72
N TYR A 63 -0.83 -0.77 -14.75
CA TYR A 63 0.43 -0.25 -15.27
C TYR A 63 1.24 0.48 -14.18
N ALA A 64 0.60 1.33 -13.39
CA ALA A 64 1.27 2.05 -12.33
C ALA A 64 1.78 1.14 -11.19
N MET A 65 1.05 0.07 -10.86
CA MET A 65 1.53 -0.96 -9.94
C MET A 65 2.76 -1.69 -10.49
N ASP A 66 2.75 -2.07 -11.76
CA ASP A 66 3.90 -2.71 -12.41
C ASP A 66 5.13 -1.78 -12.47
N GLN A 67 4.90 -0.48 -12.69
CA GLN A 67 5.93 0.54 -12.59
C GLN A 67 6.51 0.62 -11.18
N LEU A 68 5.69 0.67 -10.14
CA LEU A 68 6.19 0.70 -8.75
C LEU A 68 6.99 -0.56 -8.39
N LYS A 69 6.55 -1.73 -8.84
CA LYS A 69 7.31 -2.97 -8.66
C LYS A 69 8.68 -2.89 -9.33
N SER A 70 8.72 -2.38 -10.56
CA SER A 70 9.97 -2.18 -11.29
C SER A 70 10.90 -1.18 -10.59
N GLU A 71 10.37 -0.05 -10.11
CA GLU A 71 11.13 0.95 -9.36
C GLU A 71 11.69 0.38 -8.04
N ALA A 72 10.91 -0.44 -7.33
CA ALA A 72 11.37 -1.11 -6.10
C ALA A 72 12.58 -2.03 -6.38
N ILE A 73 12.51 -2.82 -7.45
CA ILE A 73 13.60 -3.72 -7.88
C ILE A 73 14.82 -2.93 -8.33
N THR A 74 14.65 -1.96 -9.24
CA THR A 74 15.74 -1.18 -9.84
C THR A 74 16.50 -0.36 -8.80
N ARG A 75 15.79 0.24 -7.85
CA ARG A 75 16.38 1.06 -6.77
C ARG A 75 16.85 0.23 -5.57
N LYS A 76 16.55 -1.08 -5.56
CA LYS A 76 16.77 -1.99 -4.44
C LYS A 76 16.19 -1.47 -3.12
N VAL A 77 14.91 -1.13 -3.14
CA VAL A 77 14.19 -0.63 -1.97
C VAL A 77 13.00 -1.52 -1.65
N HIS A 78 12.40 -1.28 -0.49
CA HIS A 78 11.13 -1.86 -0.09
C HIS A 78 10.08 -0.76 -0.04
N ILE A 79 8.89 -0.99 -0.57
CA ILE A 79 7.81 0.01 -0.57
C ILE A 79 6.50 -0.61 -0.11
N ILE A 80 5.87 0.03 0.87
CA ILE A 80 4.49 -0.20 1.27
C ILE A 80 3.67 1.00 0.82
N PHE A 81 2.63 0.78 0.03
CA PHE A 81 1.75 1.85 -0.43
C PHE A 81 0.29 1.44 -0.42
N GLY A 82 -0.59 2.39 -0.12
CA GLY A 82 -2.03 2.18 -0.17
C GLY A 82 -2.60 2.30 -1.60
N SER A 83 -3.55 1.45 -1.94
CA SER A 83 -4.35 1.58 -3.16
C SER A 83 -5.69 0.88 -3.02
N CYS A 84 -6.70 1.42 -3.69
CA CYS A 84 -7.91 0.68 -4.02
C CYS A 84 -7.59 -0.25 -5.19
N ILE A 85 -7.85 -1.55 -5.04
CA ILE A 85 -7.57 -2.57 -6.06
C ILE A 85 -8.85 -3.32 -6.41
N TYR A 86 -8.98 -3.72 -7.68
CA TYR A 86 -10.12 -4.50 -8.15
C TYR A 86 -9.69 -5.94 -8.43
N GLN A 87 -10.21 -6.89 -7.65
CA GLN A 87 -9.90 -8.30 -7.76
C GLN A 87 -11.16 -9.13 -7.53
N TYR A 88 -11.30 -10.26 -8.23
CA TYR A 88 -12.44 -11.18 -8.05
C TYR A 88 -13.82 -10.48 -8.09
N SER A 89 -13.98 -9.51 -8.99
CA SER A 89 -15.19 -8.69 -9.12
C SER A 89 -15.55 -7.87 -7.88
N SER A 90 -14.56 -7.45 -7.11
CA SER A 90 -14.74 -6.67 -5.89
C SER A 90 -13.62 -5.64 -5.73
N TRP A 91 -13.98 -4.48 -5.18
CA TRP A 91 -13.01 -3.48 -4.73
C TRP A 91 -12.49 -3.83 -3.35
N PHE A 92 -11.19 -3.64 -3.13
CA PHE A 92 -10.55 -3.73 -1.83
C PHE A 92 -9.75 -2.46 -1.57
N ASN A 93 -9.79 -1.98 -0.33
CA ASN A 93 -8.82 -1.02 0.16
C ASN A 93 -7.62 -1.80 0.69
N ALA A 94 -6.45 -1.61 0.11
CA ALA A 94 -5.31 -2.49 0.31
C ALA A 94 -4.01 -1.72 0.56
N ALA A 95 -3.12 -2.36 1.33
CA ALA A 95 -1.71 -2.03 1.39
C ALA A 95 -0.95 -3.05 0.56
N ILE A 96 -0.10 -2.58 -0.34
CA ILE A 96 0.69 -3.41 -1.23
C ILE A 96 2.15 -3.24 -0.84
N PHE A 97 2.86 -4.36 -0.71
CA PHE A 97 4.29 -4.38 -0.49
C PHE A 97 5.00 -4.91 -1.73
N TYR A 98 5.94 -4.11 -2.22
CA TYR A 98 6.92 -4.55 -3.21
C TYR A 98 8.32 -4.44 -2.64
N SER A 99 9.15 -5.42 -2.98
CA SER A 99 10.50 -5.52 -2.47
C SER A 99 11.44 -6.08 -3.52
N TYR A 100 12.69 -5.65 -3.48
CA TYR A 100 13.71 -6.14 -4.40
C TYR A 100 14.25 -7.54 -4.05
N ASN A 101 14.05 -8.01 -2.81
CA ASN A 101 14.58 -9.29 -2.31
C ASN A 101 13.64 -10.04 -1.33
N ASN A 102 12.38 -9.61 -1.22
CA ASN A 102 11.36 -10.31 -0.42
C ASN A 102 10.19 -10.66 -1.34
N ASP A 103 9.36 -11.61 -0.93
CA ASP A 103 8.11 -11.86 -1.62
C ASP A 103 7.17 -10.66 -1.49
N ASP A 104 6.53 -10.31 -2.61
CA ASP A 104 5.48 -9.31 -2.63
C ASP A 104 4.25 -9.83 -1.87
N PHE A 105 3.54 -8.93 -1.20
CA PHE A 105 2.27 -9.28 -0.58
C PHE A 105 1.27 -8.13 -0.63
N ILE A 106 -0.01 -8.48 -0.44
CA ILE A 106 -1.11 -7.54 -0.40
C ILE A 106 -1.89 -7.81 0.88
N TYR A 107 -1.99 -6.79 1.73
CA TYR A 107 -2.92 -6.78 2.84
C TYR A 107 -4.22 -6.08 2.42
N LYS A 108 -5.36 -6.75 2.60
CA LYS A 108 -6.69 -6.20 2.32
C LYS A 108 -7.33 -5.80 3.65
N LYS A 109 -7.76 -4.54 3.74
CA LYS A 109 -8.39 -3.97 4.95
C LYS A 109 -9.52 -4.86 5.45
N VAL A 110 -9.43 -5.31 6.69
CA VAL A 110 -10.41 -6.24 7.30
C VAL A 110 -11.54 -5.44 7.94
N ASN A 111 -11.19 -4.44 8.74
CA ASN A 111 -12.15 -3.60 9.46
C ASN A 111 -12.50 -2.34 8.65
N LEU A 112 -13.44 -2.50 7.72
CA LEU A 112 -13.96 -1.41 6.90
C LEU A 112 -14.62 -0.30 7.74
N ALA A 113 -14.31 0.95 7.37
CA ALA A 113 -15.00 2.13 7.86
C ALA A 113 -16.47 2.12 7.43
N THR A 114 -17.32 2.86 8.15
CA THR A 114 -18.78 2.80 7.94
C THR A 114 -19.19 3.14 6.51
N HIS A 115 -18.54 4.12 5.87
CA HIS A 115 -18.80 4.54 4.49
C HIS A 115 -18.25 3.57 3.44
N GLU A 116 -17.27 2.75 3.79
CA GLU A 116 -16.71 1.72 2.90
C GLU A 116 -17.63 0.49 2.79
N ARG A 117 -18.47 0.27 3.81
CA ARG A 117 -19.41 -0.87 3.86
C ARG A 117 -20.40 -0.74 2.72
N ASN A 118 -20.62 -1.86 2.00
CA ASN A 118 -21.42 -2.02 0.77
C ASN A 118 -20.67 -1.80 -0.55
N VAL A 119 -19.41 -1.36 -0.53
CA VAL A 119 -18.67 -1.06 -1.76
C VAL A 119 -17.34 -1.80 -1.79
N PHE A 120 -16.57 -1.69 -0.72
CA PHE A 120 -15.40 -2.52 -0.53
C PHE A 120 -15.81 -3.88 0.01
N LYS A 121 -15.15 -4.92 -0.49
CA LYS A 121 -15.13 -6.22 0.17
C LYS A 121 -14.04 -6.18 1.25
N ALA A 122 -14.37 -6.66 2.45
CA ALA A 122 -13.39 -6.79 3.52
C ALA A 122 -12.38 -7.90 3.18
N GLY A 123 -11.14 -7.72 3.63
CA GLY A 123 -10.19 -8.82 3.76
C GLY A 123 -10.67 -9.83 4.82
N ASP A 124 -10.14 -11.04 4.74
CA ASP A 124 -10.48 -12.19 5.58
C ASP A 124 -9.31 -12.69 6.43
N GLU A 125 -8.13 -12.08 6.32
CA GLU A 125 -6.90 -12.49 6.99
C GLU A 125 -6.22 -11.30 7.69
N LEU A 126 -5.56 -11.58 8.82
CA LEU A 126 -4.69 -10.65 9.54
C LEU A 126 -3.26 -11.23 9.61
N PRO A 127 -2.57 -11.34 8.46
CA PRO A 127 -1.25 -11.95 8.40
C PRO A 127 -0.20 -11.06 9.10
N VAL A 128 0.77 -11.73 9.73
CA VAL A 128 2.05 -11.13 10.07
C VAL A 128 3.05 -11.60 9.02
N PHE A 129 3.66 -10.65 8.32
CA PHE A 129 4.61 -10.95 7.26
C PHE A 129 6.03 -11.01 7.82
N ASP A 130 6.76 -12.08 7.51
CA ASP A 130 8.19 -12.15 7.77
C ASP A 130 8.94 -11.51 6.59
N ILE A 131 9.70 -10.45 6.85
CA ILE A 131 10.48 -9.72 5.83
C ILE A 131 11.93 -9.56 6.28
N ILE A 132 12.82 -9.34 5.31
CA ILE A 132 14.25 -9.10 5.53
C ILE A 132 14.59 -7.71 5.02
N ILE A 133 15.09 -6.85 5.91
CA ILE A 133 15.59 -5.51 5.57
C ILE A 133 16.95 -5.32 6.22
N SER A 134 17.96 -4.89 5.46
CA SER A 134 19.33 -4.74 5.98
C SER A 134 19.83 -5.99 6.72
N ASN A 135 19.63 -7.16 6.11
CA ASN A 135 19.96 -8.49 6.64
C ASN A 135 19.34 -8.83 8.00
N GLN A 136 18.25 -8.17 8.39
CA GLN A 136 17.54 -8.40 9.65
C GLN A 136 16.15 -8.95 9.36
N HIS A 137 15.77 -10.03 10.05
CA HIS A 137 14.42 -10.57 10.01
C HIS A 137 13.49 -9.70 10.85
N LEU A 138 12.39 -9.25 10.24
CA LEU A 138 11.37 -8.41 10.84
C LEU A 138 10.01 -9.06 10.68
N LYS A 139 9.17 -8.90 11.69
CA LYS A 139 7.74 -9.22 11.62
C LYS A 139 6.96 -7.94 11.37
N LEU A 140 6.23 -7.90 10.26
CA LEU A 140 5.45 -6.76 9.86
C LEU A 140 3.95 -7.07 9.94
N GLY A 141 3.24 -6.35 10.79
CA GLY A 141 1.78 -6.24 10.76
C GLY A 141 1.36 -4.95 10.06
N ILE A 142 0.24 -4.99 9.33
CA ILE A 142 -0.31 -3.82 8.65
C ILE A 142 -1.74 -3.58 9.11
N GLN A 143 -2.06 -2.31 9.32
CA GLN A 143 -3.41 -1.82 9.56
C GLN A 143 -3.63 -0.54 8.74
N LEU A 144 -4.85 -0.35 8.26
CA LEU A 144 -5.21 0.82 7.46
C LEU A 144 -6.18 1.75 8.20
N CYS A 145 -5.72 2.97 8.47
CA CYS A 145 -6.54 4.08 8.96
C CYS A 145 -7.36 3.70 10.20
N ARG A 146 -8.68 3.56 10.09
CA ARG A 146 -9.60 3.28 11.21
C ARG A 146 -9.35 1.93 11.89
N GLU A 147 -8.61 1.03 11.24
CA GLU A 147 -8.19 -0.26 11.80
C GLU A 147 -7.40 -0.12 13.12
N ILE A 148 -6.69 1.00 13.32
CA ILE A 148 -6.02 1.34 14.60
C ILE A 148 -6.95 1.30 15.82
N ARG A 149 -8.28 1.43 15.61
CA ARG A 149 -9.29 1.43 16.66
C ARG A 149 -9.77 0.04 17.08
N TYR A 150 -9.22 -1.04 16.51
CA TYR A 150 -9.62 -2.42 16.80
C TYR A 150 -8.44 -3.18 17.46
N PRO A 151 -8.33 -3.13 18.81
CA PRO A 151 -7.26 -3.76 19.58
C PRO A 151 -7.07 -5.25 19.28
N GLU A 152 -8.12 -5.94 18.86
CA GLU A 152 -8.11 -7.36 18.53
C GLU A 152 -7.10 -7.68 17.41
N GLN A 153 -6.92 -6.76 16.45
CA GLN A 153 -5.94 -6.91 15.38
C GLN A 153 -4.49 -6.84 15.86
N TRP A 154 -4.23 -6.30 17.06
CA TRP A 154 -2.89 -6.18 17.64
C TRP A 154 -2.46 -7.41 18.45
N ARG A 155 -3.38 -8.36 18.67
CA ARG A 155 -3.15 -9.54 19.51
C ARG A 155 -2.82 -10.81 18.71
N ALA A 156 -2.96 -10.75 17.38
CA ALA A 156 -2.71 -11.86 16.47
C ALA A 156 -1.22 -12.21 16.39
#